data_AF-A0A927H2Y7-F1
#
_entry.id   AF-A0A927H2Y7-F1
#
_cell.length_a   1.000
_cell.length_b   1.000
_cell.length_c   1.000
_cell.angle_alpha   90.00
_cell.angle_beta   90.00
_cell.angle_gamma   90.00
#
_symmetry.space_group_name_H-M   'P 1'
#
loop_
_entity.id
_entity.type
_entity.pdbx_description
1 polymer ?
#
loop_
_entity_poly.entity_id
_entity_poly.type
_entity_poly.pdbx_seq_one_letter_code
_entity_poly.pdbx_strand_id
1 'polypeptide(L)'
;MSNEKMGQRAEMSKVQDRPEEPGVQVSRRKLLTAIGMAGAAIAAGSMLPGPSTAFGKGEQSVGGSVYDGPDGRSIWPELRTAGLVVTATVAELRAHTRPDSRLLYFVRDEGQEGHFAYDPADTTSADNTGTILAAASGARFKRLMADDSVDVRWFGAKGDGTTDDTAAIRGAIGYVSAAFPQGGILYFPNGKYRVTEGFSLTGQKVSFLGVKAEIFLDNTSDTVTVLSFLGCSDFFVESLKISSSKTSKLHSKQAFGIYIKDSGKFRLSKLDISYRTDAIHIHFCDNFTLEGNDVYFLGEEGIRIGGSRNWRVSNNRIHHHNGDGILLKHAGNPEGMYNGEIIGNFLYDGVNTFGLTSTIGGGVTSNEEVSGTAERNIHNLVISGNTFKNLRYGIGLSSVTNFTISGNTIQHVKMAGIRMDNSSVNNPSRNPGGESSITGNTVEDVTAGEGEQQLRLPQYRGKDSLRTGRDAERQRETKRRLYARQLRSALRYRRSRSRRLFADVRYME
;
A
#
# COMPACT_ATOMS: atom_id res chain seq x y z
N MET A 1 -43.59 -84.21 -47.44
CA MET A 1 -42.16 -84.24 -47.12
C MET A 1 -41.99 -83.44 -45.81
N SER A 2 -42.18 -84.06 -44.64
CA SER A 2 -41.19 -84.83 -43.83
C SER A 2 -40.13 -83.90 -43.20
N ASN A 3 -40.33 -83.47 -41.94
CA ASN A 3 -39.66 -83.94 -40.68
C ASN A 3 -38.14 -83.63 -40.65
N GLU A 4 -37.51 -83.14 -39.57
CA GLU A 4 -37.65 -83.39 -38.10
C GLU A 4 -37.54 -82.08 -37.26
N LYS A 5 -38.24 -81.86 -36.12
CA LYS A 5 -37.83 -82.04 -34.68
C LYS A 5 -36.33 -81.73 -34.38
N MET A 6 -35.90 -80.99 -33.33
CA MET A 6 -36.31 -80.85 -31.90
C MET A 6 -35.52 -79.66 -31.23
N GLY A 7 -35.78 -79.08 -30.03
CA GLY A 7 -36.93 -79.15 -29.10
C GLY A 7 -36.68 -78.85 -27.59
N GLN A 8 -36.10 -77.70 -27.18
CA GLN A 8 -35.94 -77.25 -25.75
C GLN A 8 -36.39 -75.78 -25.61
N ARG A 9 -37.41 -75.39 -24.82
CA ARG A 9 -37.62 -75.37 -23.35
C ARG A 9 -36.69 -74.42 -22.57
N ALA A 10 -37.31 -73.57 -21.74
CA ALA A 10 -36.67 -72.48 -21.01
C ALA A 10 -36.07 -72.95 -19.68
N GLU A 11 -34.99 -72.29 -19.26
CA GLU A 11 -34.56 -72.26 -17.87
C GLU A 11 -34.06 -70.85 -17.50
N MET A 12 -34.54 -70.33 -16.38
CA MET A 12 -34.16 -69.01 -15.85
C MET A 12 -32.76 -69.09 -15.22
N SER A 13 -31.79 -68.34 -15.73
CA SER A 13 -30.56 -68.07 -14.97
C SER A 13 -30.73 -66.79 -14.15
N LYS A 14 -30.25 -66.84 -12.89
CA LYS A 14 -30.47 -65.79 -11.89
C LYS A 14 -29.62 -64.56 -12.19
N VAL A 15 -30.25 -63.39 -12.29
CA VAL A 15 -29.56 -62.12 -12.03
C VAL A 15 -29.22 -62.12 -10.54
N GLN A 16 -27.93 -62.00 -10.20
CA GLN A 16 -27.51 -61.76 -8.83
C GLN A 16 -27.76 -60.30 -8.47
N ASP A 17 -28.59 -60.07 -7.46
CA ASP A 17 -28.70 -58.76 -6.82
C ASP A 17 -27.32 -58.29 -6.35
N ARG A 18 -26.91 -57.11 -6.82
CA ARG A 18 -25.98 -56.26 -6.07
C ARG A 18 -26.85 -55.22 -5.37
N PRO A 19 -26.68 -54.99 -4.05
CA PRO A 19 -27.40 -53.91 -3.39
C PRO A 19 -27.01 -52.57 -4.03
N GLU A 20 -28.00 -51.73 -4.31
CA GLU A 20 -27.75 -50.33 -4.69
C GLU A 20 -27.06 -49.63 -3.51
N GLU A 21 -25.91 -49.00 -3.74
CA GLU A 21 -25.33 -48.10 -2.75
C GLU A 21 -26.23 -46.87 -2.59
N PRO A 22 -26.54 -46.44 -1.36
CA PRO A 22 -27.45 -45.32 -1.12
C PRO A 22 -26.83 -44.03 -1.64
N GLY A 23 -27.34 -43.53 -2.78
CA GLY A 23 -26.86 -42.31 -3.42
C GLY A 23 -26.99 -41.09 -2.51
N VAL A 24 -25.89 -40.66 -1.90
CA VAL A 24 -25.83 -39.49 -1.02
C VAL A 24 -26.04 -38.21 -1.83
N GLN A 25 -27.30 -37.77 -1.95
CA GLN A 25 -27.64 -36.48 -2.56
C GLN A 25 -27.20 -35.31 -1.66
N VAL A 26 -25.95 -34.89 -1.79
CA VAL A 26 -25.50 -33.60 -1.23
C VAL A 26 -26.09 -32.48 -2.07
N SER A 27 -26.97 -31.68 -1.47
CA SER A 27 -27.61 -30.55 -2.17
C SER A 27 -26.55 -29.53 -2.63
N ARG A 28 -26.77 -28.90 -3.79
CA ARG A 28 -25.89 -27.82 -4.29
C ARG A 28 -25.65 -26.73 -3.25
N ARG A 29 -26.64 -26.43 -2.40
CA ARG A 29 -26.48 -25.51 -1.26
C ARG A 29 -25.45 -26.01 -0.25
N LYS A 30 -25.51 -27.28 0.19
CA LYS A 30 -24.50 -27.85 1.11
C LYS A 30 -23.09 -27.85 0.51
N LEU A 31 -22.97 -28.20 -0.78
CA LEU A 31 -21.69 -28.16 -1.51
C LEU A 31 -21.12 -26.74 -1.57
N LEU A 32 -21.95 -25.75 -1.93
CA LEU A 32 -21.56 -24.33 -1.96
C LEU A 32 -21.25 -23.78 -0.56
N THR A 33 -21.93 -24.23 0.49
CA THR A 33 -21.60 -23.88 1.87
C THR A 33 -20.24 -24.45 2.28
N ALA A 34 -19.92 -25.70 1.93
CA ALA A 34 -18.61 -26.30 2.21
C ALA A 34 -17.47 -25.60 1.46
N ILE A 35 -17.66 -25.32 0.16
CA ILE A 35 -16.70 -24.54 -0.66
C ILE A 35 -16.54 -23.12 -0.09
N GLY A 36 -17.66 -22.48 0.30
CA GLY A 36 -17.67 -21.16 0.91
C GLY A 36 -16.94 -21.11 2.26
N MET A 37 -17.05 -22.15 3.09
CA MET A 37 -16.28 -22.21 4.36
C MET A 37 -14.78 -22.46 4.13
N ALA A 38 -14.40 -23.22 3.11
CA ALA A 38 -12.99 -23.41 2.75
C ALA A 38 -12.33 -22.11 2.27
N GLY A 39 -13.06 -21.24 1.55
CA GLY A 39 -12.62 -19.88 1.21
C GLY A 39 -12.66 -18.92 2.42
N ALA A 40 -13.75 -18.94 3.18
CA ALA A 40 -13.94 -18.04 4.33
C ALA A 40 -12.96 -18.28 5.48
N ALA A 41 -12.41 -19.49 5.63
CA ALA A 41 -11.35 -19.77 6.61
C ALA A 41 -10.06 -18.95 6.36
N ILE A 42 -9.80 -18.55 5.11
CA ILE A 42 -8.69 -17.65 4.76
C ILE A 42 -9.06 -16.18 5.06
N ALA A 43 -10.32 -15.79 4.85
CA ALA A 43 -10.79 -14.41 5.06
C ALA A 43 -11.09 -14.05 6.54
N ALA A 44 -11.53 -15.00 7.37
CA ALA A 44 -11.98 -14.74 8.74
C ALA A 44 -10.87 -14.29 9.70
N GLY A 45 -9.60 -14.55 9.39
CA GLY A 45 -8.45 -14.23 10.25
C GLY A 45 -8.15 -12.73 10.41
N SER A 46 -8.78 -11.85 9.63
CA SER A 46 -8.46 -10.41 9.58
C SER A 46 -9.61 -9.47 9.97
N MET A 47 -10.82 -9.98 10.22
CA MET A 47 -12.02 -9.15 10.41
C MET A 47 -12.60 -9.08 11.83
N LEU A 48 -11.98 -9.74 12.83
CA LEU A 48 -12.45 -9.72 14.22
C LEU A 48 -11.43 -9.03 15.15
N PRO A 49 -11.84 -8.00 15.94
CA PRO A 49 -10.97 -7.38 16.93
C PRO A 49 -10.87 -8.27 18.19
N GLY A 50 -9.88 -9.17 18.20
CA GLY A 50 -9.56 -10.02 19.35
C GLY A 50 -8.32 -10.87 19.11
N PRO A 51 -7.70 -11.46 20.16
CA PRO A 51 -6.51 -12.29 20.02
C PRO A 51 -6.87 -13.71 19.55
N SER A 52 -7.29 -13.85 18.30
CA SER A 52 -7.60 -15.14 17.67
C SER A 52 -6.45 -15.64 16.79
N THR A 53 -5.33 -16.00 17.42
CA THR A 53 -4.24 -16.73 16.75
C THR A 53 -4.64 -18.18 16.48
N ALA A 54 -5.23 -18.43 15.33
CA ALA A 54 -5.41 -19.78 14.78
C ALA A 54 -4.21 -20.17 13.91
N PHE A 55 -3.02 -20.29 14.52
CA PHE A 55 -1.93 -21.04 13.88
C PHE A 55 -2.27 -22.53 13.96
N GLY A 56 -2.16 -23.24 12.84
CA GLY A 56 -1.93 -24.68 12.92
C GLY A 56 -0.68 -24.91 13.76
N LYS A 57 -0.77 -25.76 14.79
CA LYS A 57 0.43 -26.37 15.38
C LYS A 57 1.16 -27.14 14.28
N GLY A 58 2.48 -27.25 14.41
CA GLY A 58 3.40 -27.64 13.32
C GLY A 58 3.01 -28.89 12.52
N GLU A 59 3.55 -28.94 11.30
CA GLU A 59 3.50 -30.07 10.34
C GLU A 59 2.14 -30.41 9.72
N GLN A 60 1.06 -29.69 10.05
CA GLN A 60 -0.23 -29.86 9.37
C GLN A 60 -0.55 -28.69 8.43
N SER A 61 -0.89 -29.00 7.18
CA SER A 61 -1.37 -28.01 6.21
C SER A 61 -2.73 -27.45 6.65
N VAL A 62 -3.12 -26.30 6.09
CA VAL A 62 -4.46 -25.72 6.30
C VAL A 62 -5.57 -26.69 5.82
N GLY A 63 -5.22 -27.60 4.90
CA GLY A 63 -6.03 -28.74 4.46
C GLY A 63 -6.30 -29.83 5.52
N GLY A 64 -5.64 -29.79 6.68
CA GLY A 64 -5.95 -30.64 7.84
C GLY A 64 -6.78 -29.88 8.88
N SER A 65 -6.29 -28.72 9.34
CA SER A 65 -6.88 -28.00 10.49
C SER A 65 -8.24 -27.33 10.23
N VAL A 66 -8.61 -27.08 8.97
CA VAL A 66 -9.95 -26.57 8.59
C VAL A 66 -10.91 -27.72 8.20
N TYR A 67 -10.38 -28.92 8.02
CA TYR A 67 -11.06 -30.06 7.39
C TYR A 67 -11.37 -31.17 8.42
N ASP A 68 -10.59 -31.25 9.51
CA ASP A 68 -10.86 -32.08 10.68
C ASP A 68 -11.41 -31.23 11.83
N GLY A 69 -12.64 -31.52 12.27
CA GLY A 69 -13.29 -30.79 13.36
C GLY A 69 -12.63 -31.04 14.74
N PRO A 70 -12.78 -30.13 15.72
CA PRO A 70 -12.22 -30.29 17.07
C PRO A 70 -12.67 -31.56 17.81
N ASP A 71 -13.78 -32.15 17.36
CA ASP A 71 -14.47 -33.34 17.85
C ASP A 71 -14.28 -34.57 16.93
N GLY A 72 -13.35 -34.51 15.97
CA GLY A 72 -12.97 -35.63 15.11
C GLY A 72 -14.01 -36.04 14.05
N ARG A 73 -15.09 -35.26 13.90
CA ARG A 73 -16.16 -35.50 12.91
C ARG A 73 -16.00 -34.55 11.73
N SER A 74 -15.18 -34.98 10.77
CA SER A 74 -15.06 -34.28 9.50
C SER A 74 -16.34 -34.42 8.65
N ILE A 75 -16.66 -33.40 7.85
CA ILE A 75 -17.73 -33.41 6.84
C ILE A 75 -17.23 -34.00 5.50
N TRP A 76 -15.90 -34.12 5.35
CA TRP A 76 -15.23 -34.64 4.16
C TRP A 76 -15.37 -36.14 3.88
N PRO A 77 -15.55 -37.04 4.88
CA PRO A 77 -15.88 -38.43 4.64
C PRO A 77 -17.13 -38.56 3.77
N GLU A 78 -18.20 -37.81 4.02
CA GLU A 78 -19.45 -37.93 3.25
C GLU A 78 -19.26 -37.50 1.77
N LEU A 79 -18.51 -36.43 1.50
CA LEU A 79 -18.26 -35.95 0.12
C LEU A 79 -17.24 -36.82 -0.65
N ARG A 80 -16.23 -37.37 0.02
CA ARG A 80 -15.33 -38.38 -0.57
C ARG A 80 -16.04 -39.71 -0.80
N THR A 81 -16.90 -40.13 0.14
CA THR A 81 -17.71 -41.36 0.01
C THR A 81 -18.78 -41.22 -1.08
N ALA A 82 -19.28 -40.01 -1.34
CA ALA A 82 -20.15 -39.73 -2.49
C ALA A 82 -19.40 -39.66 -3.85
N GLY A 83 -18.07 -39.74 -3.88
CA GLY A 83 -17.27 -39.79 -5.12
C GLY A 83 -17.24 -38.52 -5.97
N LEU A 84 -17.67 -37.36 -5.44
CA LEU A 84 -17.85 -36.12 -6.22
C LEU A 84 -16.61 -35.21 -6.28
N VAL A 85 -15.59 -35.48 -5.47
CA VAL A 85 -14.33 -34.71 -5.44
C VAL A 85 -13.14 -35.63 -5.67
N VAL A 86 -12.36 -35.35 -6.71
CA VAL A 86 -11.11 -36.03 -7.05
C VAL A 86 -9.93 -35.18 -6.60
N THR A 87 -9.06 -35.70 -5.73
CA THR A 87 -7.79 -35.01 -5.44
C THR A 87 -6.78 -35.27 -6.54
N ALA A 88 -6.12 -34.23 -7.02
CA ALA A 88 -5.12 -34.29 -8.07
C ALA A 88 -3.93 -33.35 -7.78
N THR A 89 -2.83 -33.50 -8.50
CA THR A 89 -1.81 -32.45 -8.66
C THR A 89 -2.02 -31.66 -9.95
N VAL A 90 -1.37 -30.50 -10.07
CA VAL A 90 -1.28 -29.72 -11.31
C VAL A 90 -0.75 -30.58 -12.46
N ALA A 91 0.25 -31.43 -12.20
CA ALA A 91 0.79 -32.38 -13.18
C ALA A 91 -0.22 -33.47 -13.56
N GLU A 92 -0.93 -34.05 -12.59
CA GLU A 92 -1.99 -35.05 -12.81
C GLU A 92 -3.17 -34.48 -13.61
N LEU A 93 -3.54 -33.20 -13.42
CA LEU A 93 -4.55 -32.51 -14.22
C LEU A 93 -4.07 -32.21 -15.65
N ARG A 94 -2.81 -31.78 -15.83
CA ARG A 94 -2.22 -31.60 -17.17
C ARG A 94 -2.09 -32.91 -17.96
N ALA A 95 -1.91 -34.04 -17.27
CA ALA A 95 -1.89 -35.38 -17.86
C ALA A 95 -3.29 -36.00 -18.04
N HIS A 96 -4.37 -35.33 -17.64
CA HIS A 96 -5.69 -35.95 -17.52
C HIS A 96 -6.35 -36.20 -18.89
N THR A 97 -6.71 -37.46 -19.18
CA THR A 97 -7.17 -37.87 -20.52
C THR A 97 -8.69 -37.95 -20.68
N ARG A 98 -9.45 -38.12 -19.58
CA ARG A 98 -10.91 -38.35 -19.61
C ARG A 98 -11.62 -37.63 -18.46
N PRO A 99 -11.62 -36.29 -18.42
CA PRO A 99 -12.26 -35.54 -17.33
C PRO A 99 -13.78 -35.62 -17.40
N ASP A 100 -14.42 -35.47 -16.25
CA ASP A 100 -15.87 -35.51 -16.07
C ASP A 100 -16.35 -34.18 -15.48
N SER A 101 -17.22 -33.48 -16.20
CA SER A 101 -17.73 -32.16 -15.80
C SER A 101 -18.67 -32.20 -14.60
N ARG A 102 -19.02 -33.39 -14.10
CA ARG A 102 -19.79 -33.59 -12.86
C ARG A 102 -18.90 -33.64 -11.62
N LEU A 103 -17.58 -33.75 -11.78
CA LEU A 103 -16.61 -33.86 -10.69
C LEU A 103 -15.93 -32.53 -10.41
N LEU A 104 -15.59 -32.30 -9.14
CA LEU A 104 -14.65 -31.25 -8.74
C LEU A 104 -13.26 -31.85 -8.55
N TYR A 105 -12.24 -31.13 -8.99
CA TYR A 105 -10.85 -31.53 -8.92
C TYR A 105 -10.14 -30.67 -7.88
N PHE A 106 -9.76 -31.24 -6.75
CA PHE A 106 -9.02 -30.53 -5.71
C PHE A 106 -7.52 -30.67 -5.95
N VAL A 107 -6.87 -29.58 -6.34
CA VAL A 107 -5.40 -29.50 -6.46
C VAL A 107 -4.78 -29.49 -5.08
N ARG A 108 -3.72 -30.30 -4.89
CA ARG A 108 -3.02 -30.51 -3.61
C ARG A 108 -1.55 -30.04 -3.59
N ASP A 109 -1.05 -29.46 -4.68
CA ASP A 109 0.30 -28.90 -4.74
C ASP A 109 0.42 -27.69 -3.80
N GLU A 110 1.48 -27.64 -3.01
CA GLU A 110 1.71 -26.57 -2.03
C GLU A 110 1.69 -25.19 -2.67
N GLY A 111 0.87 -24.29 -2.11
CA GLY A 111 0.65 -22.93 -2.60
C GLY A 111 -0.26 -22.81 -3.83
N GLN A 112 -0.64 -23.92 -4.46
CA GLN A 112 -1.54 -23.95 -5.62
C GLN A 112 -2.89 -24.63 -5.28
N GLU A 113 -3.15 -24.94 -4.02
CA GLU A 113 -4.31 -25.70 -3.58
C GLU A 113 -5.63 -25.01 -3.97
N GLY A 114 -6.67 -25.80 -4.24
CA GLY A 114 -7.99 -25.26 -4.56
C GLY A 114 -8.82 -26.17 -5.45
N HIS A 115 -10.10 -25.85 -5.57
CA HIS A 115 -11.03 -26.60 -6.41
C HIS A 115 -11.00 -26.10 -7.85
N PHE A 116 -11.03 -27.03 -8.79
CA PHE A 116 -11.16 -26.79 -10.22
C PHE A 116 -12.37 -27.55 -10.76
N ALA A 117 -13.06 -26.98 -11.75
CA ALA A 117 -14.08 -27.68 -12.54
C ALA A 117 -13.56 -27.89 -13.98
N TYR A 118 -13.86 -29.05 -14.58
CA TYR A 118 -13.65 -29.23 -16.02
C TYR A 118 -14.73 -28.46 -16.80
N ASP A 119 -14.31 -27.54 -17.65
CA ASP A 119 -15.16 -26.85 -18.62
C ASP A 119 -15.04 -27.52 -20.00
N PRO A 120 -16.06 -28.28 -20.46
CA PRO A 120 -16.04 -28.90 -21.78
C PRO A 120 -16.32 -27.93 -22.93
N ALA A 121 -16.79 -26.71 -22.66
CA ALA A 121 -17.03 -25.71 -23.70
C ALA A 121 -15.75 -24.93 -24.07
N ASP A 122 -14.80 -24.80 -23.14
CA ASP A 122 -13.51 -24.17 -23.40
C ASP A 122 -12.47 -25.17 -23.92
N THR A 123 -12.10 -24.99 -25.19
CA THR A 123 -11.05 -25.77 -25.88
C THR A 123 -9.83 -24.92 -26.25
N THR A 124 -9.84 -23.61 -25.97
CA THR A 124 -8.93 -22.62 -26.60
C THR A 124 -8.12 -21.78 -25.62
N SER A 125 -8.58 -21.58 -24.38
CA SER A 125 -7.82 -20.79 -23.40
C SER A 125 -6.40 -21.33 -23.21
N ALA A 126 -5.42 -20.46 -22.93
CA ALA A 126 -4.09 -20.92 -22.56
C ALA A 126 -4.06 -21.53 -21.15
N ASP A 127 -3.13 -22.46 -20.90
CA ASP A 127 -2.72 -22.78 -19.53
C ASP A 127 -2.00 -21.56 -18.95
N ASN A 128 -2.37 -21.16 -17.73
CA ASN A 128 -1.72 -20.06 -17.01
C ASN A 128 -1.17 -20.48 -15.63
N THR A 129 -1.15 -21.79 -15.34
CA THR A 129 -0.84 -22.43 -14.05
C THR A 129 -1.80 -22.08 -12.91
N GLY A 130 -2.19 -20.82 -12.76
CA GLY A 130 -3.02 -20.33 -11.67
C GLY A 130 -4.49 -20.73 -11.77
N THR A 131 -5.21 -20.18 -12.74
CA THR A 131 -6.67 -20.26 -12.82
C THR A 131 -7.19 -21.13 -13.97
N ILE A 132 -6.31 -21.47 -14.93
CA ILE A 132 -6.62 -22.34 -16.06
C ILE A 132 -5.47 -23.34 -16.21
N LEU A 133 -5.79 -24.64 -16.07
CA LEU A 133 -4.89 -25.73 -16.39
C LEU A 133 -5.37 -26.41 -17.69
N ALA A 134 -4.47 -26.54 -18.66
CA ALA A 134 -4.76 -27.22 -19.92
C ALA A 134 -4.21 -28.64 -19.90
N ALA A 135 -5.09 -29.61 -20.14
CA ALA A 135 -4.67 -30.99 -20.29
C ALA A 135 -4.11 -31.25 -21.70
N ALA A 136 -3.19 -32.20 -21.81
CA ALA A 136 -2.71 -32.71 -23.11
C ALA A 136 -3.85 -33.32 -23.97
N SER A 137 -4.98 -33.68 -23.36
CA SER A 137 -6.22 -34.10 -24.03
C SER A 137 -7.03 -32.95 -24.66
N GLY A 138 -6.61 -31.69 -24.46
CA GLY A 138 -7.35 -30.51 -24.90
C GLY A 138 -8.39 -30.00 -23.88
N ALA A 139 -8.62 -30.70 -22.77
CA ALA A 139 -9.52 -30.23 -21.71
C ALA A 139 -9.01 -28.97 -20.99
N ARG A 140 -9.93 -28.21 -20.37
CA ARG A 140 -9.61 -27.04 -19.53
C ARG A 140 -10.22 -27.17 -18.15
N PHE A 141 -9.36 -27.15 -17.13
CA PHE A 141 -9.78 -27.06 -15.75
C PHE A 141 -9.74 -25.59 -15.31
N LYS A 142 -10.85 -25.09 -14.77
CA LYS A 142 -11.04 -23.72 -14.31
C LYS A 142 -11.03 -23.67 -12.79
N ARG A 143 -10.16 -22.87 -12.19
CA ARG A 143 -10.15 -22.66 -10.73
C ARG A 143 -11.46 -22.01 -10.30
N LEU A 144 -12.09 -22.57 -9.27
CA LEU A 144 -13.21 -21.95 -8.59
C LEU A 144 -12.68 -20.96 -7.57
N MET A 145 -12.98 -19.67 -7.78
CA MET A 145 -12.58 -18.57 -6.90
C MET A 145 -13.79 -18.13 -6.07
N ALA A 146 -13.55 -17.70 -4.82
CA ALA A 146 -14.61 -17.24 -3.92
C ALA A 146 -14.89 -15.74 -4.06
N ASP A 147 -13.89 -14.97 -4.47
CA ASP A 147 -13.89 -13.51 -4.62
C ASP A 147 -12.81 -13.09 -5.64
N ASP A 148 -12.57 -11.77 -5.75
CA ASP A 148 -11.64 -11.16 -6.71
C ASP A 148 -10.17 -11.15 -6.22
N SER A 149 -9.83 -12.02 -5.25
CA SER A 149 -8.48 -12.19 -4.71
C SER A 149 -7.72 -13.32 -5.43
N VAL A 150 -6.46 -13.05 -5.77
CA VAL A 150 -5.58 -13.99 -6.48
C VAL A 150 -4.27 -14.18 -5.73
N ASP A 151 -4.01 -15.38 -5.24
CA ASP A 151 -2.74 -15.74 -4.60
C ASP A 151 -1.64 -15.90 -5.67
N VAL A 152 -0.52 -15.19 -5.51
CA VAL A 152 0.64 -15.28 -6.43
C VAL A 152 1.17 -16.71 -6.58
N ARG A 153 1.04 -17.54 -5.52
CA ARG A 153 1.51 -18.92 -5.53
C ARG A 153 0.70 -19.82 -6.47
N TRP A 154 -0.54 -19.48 -6.78
CA TRP A 154 -1.33 -20.19 -7.80
C TRP A 154 -0.60 -20.17 -9.14
N PHE A 155 0.08 -19.07 -9.48
CA PHE A 155 0.84 -18.92 -10.72
C PHE A 155 2.26 -19.51 -10.65
N GLY A 156 2.57 -20.27 -9.58
CA GLY A 156 3.83 -20.98 -9.38
C GLY A 156 4.86 -20.26 -8.50
N ALA A 157 4.54 -19.06 -7.99
CA ALA A 157 5.45 -18.33 -7.09
C ALA A 157 5.70 -19.15 -5.80
N LYS A 158 6.93 -19.19 -5.32
CA LYS A 158 7.34 -19.99 -4.16
C LYS A 158 7.45 -19.17 -2.89
N GLY A 159 8.00 -17.95 -2.96
CA GLY A 159 8.24 -17.17 -1.74
C GLY A 159 9.30 -17.80 -0.82
N ASP A 160 10.19 -18.63 -1.36
CA ASP A 160 11.23 -19.36 -0.59
C ASP A 160 12.55 -18.57 -0.42
N GLY A 161 12.66 -17.38 -1.03
CA GLY A 161 13.84 -16.52 -1.02
C GLY A 161 14.93 -16.86 -2.04
N THR A 162 14.75 -17.92 -2.83
CA THR A 162 15.75 -18.49 -3.76
C THR A 162 15.23 -18.68 -5.19
N THR A 163 14.00 -19.16 -5.36
CA THR A 163 13.33 -19.28 -6.66
C THR A 163 13.05 -17.90 -7.25
N ASP A 164 13.21 -17.75 -8.57
CA ASP A 164 12.83 -16.50 -9.25
C ASP A 164 11.31 -16.46 -9.50
N ASP A 165 10.60 -15.71 -8.67
CA ASP A 165 9.14 -15.59 -8.70
C ASP A 165 8.64 -14.54 -9.72
N THR A 166 9.54 -13.87 -10.44
CA THR A 166 9.23 -12.75 -11.35
C THR A 166 8.17 -13.13 -12.40
N ALA A 167 8.33 -14.29 -13.05
CA ALA A 167 7.41 -14.74 -14.10
C ALA A 167 6.01 -15.10 -13.55
N ALA A 168 5.95 -15.74 -12.38
CA ALA A 168 4.71 -16.13 -11.72
C ALA A 168 3.91 -14.89 -11.27
N ILE A 169 4.57 -13.94 -10.60
CA ILE A 169 3.95 -12.69 -10.14
C ILE A 169 3.47 -11.86 -11.34
N ARG A 170 4.25 -11.79 -12.42
CA ARG A 170 3.85 -11.12 -13.67
C ARG A 170 2.63 -11.76 -14.32
N GLY A 171 2.56 -13.10 -14.34
CA GLY A 171 1.38 -13.85 -14.80
C GLY A 171 0.14 -13.55 -13.96
N ALA A 172 0.29 -13.51 -12.63
CA ALA A 172 -0.79 -13.19 -11.70
C ALA A 172 -1.29 -11.73 -11.85
N ILE A 173 -0.39 -10.74 -11.97
CA ILE A 173 -0.75 -9.35 -12.29
C ILE A 173 -1.54 -9.26 -13.60
N GLY A 174 -1.07 -9.96 -14.64
CA GLY A 174 -1.74 -10.00 -15.95
C GLY A 174 -3.14 -10.61 -15.87
N TYR A 175 -3.32 -11.68 -15.09
CA TYR A 175 -4.63 -12.28 -14.86
C TYR A 175 -5.57 -11.34 -14.09
N VAL A 176 -5.14 -10.77 -12.95
CA VAL A 176 -5.98 -9.85 -12.15
C VAL A 176 -6.41 -8.65 -12.99
N SER A 177 -5.49 -8.08 -13.77
CA SER A 177 -5.75 -6.97 -14.68
C SER A 177 -6.82 -7.26 -15.74
N ALA A 178 -6.89 -8.48 -16.25
CA ALA A 178 -7.82 -8.89 -17.29
C ALA A 178 -9.16 -9.39 -16.75
N ALA A 179 -9.15 -10.11 -15.62
CA ALA A 179 -10.34 -10.67 -15.00
C ALA A 179 -11.14 -9.63 -14.20
N PHE A 180 -10.46 -8.68 -13.56
CA PHE A 180 -11.07 -7.71 -12.64
C PHE A 180 -10.75 -6.26 -13.04
N PRO A 181 -11.19 -5.79 -14.24
CA PRO A 181 -10.85 -4.45 -14.74
C PRO A 181 -11.39 -3.30 -13.86
N GLN A 182 -12.36 -3.59 -12.99
CA GLN A 182 -12.95 -2.64 -12.04
C GLN A 182 -12.18 -2.53 -10.71
N GLY A 183 -11.25 -3.45 -10.44
CA GLY A 183 -10.54 -3.57 -9.17
C GLY A 183 -10.37 -5.05 -8.78
N GLY A 184 -9.14 -5.51 -8.57
CA GLY A 184 -8.84 -6.85 -8.07
C GLY A 184 -7.65 -6.86 -7.11
N ILE A 185 -7.54 -7.92 -6.29
CA ILE A 185 -6.50 -8.02 -5.25
C ILE A 185 -5.50 -9.10 -5.60
N LEU A 186 -4.24 -8.72 -5.72
CA LEU A 186 -3.11 -9.63 -5.78
C LEU A 186 -2.59 -9.88 -4.36
N TYR A 187 -2.72 -11.13 -3.91
CA TYR A 187 -2.42 -11.57 -2.56
C TYR A 187 -1.05 -12.23 -2.47
N PHE A 188 -0.26 -11.81 -1.47
CA PHE A 188 1.07 -12.29 -1.15
C PHE A 188 1.07 -12.90 0.27
N PRO A 189 0.94 -14.23 0.38
CA PRO A 189 1.15 -14.98 1.61
C PRO A 189 2.53 -14.77 2.25
N ASN A 190 2.71 -15.23 3.48
CA ASN A 190 4.00 -15.20 4.17
C ASN A 190 5.08 -15.92 3.34
N GLY A 191 6.15 -15.20 3.00
CA GLY A 191 7.22 -15.67 2.13
C GLY A 191 8.14 -14.54 1.67
N LYS A 192 9.33 -14.90 1.19
CA LYS A 192 10.28 -14.00 0.54
C LYS A 192 10.28 -14.27 -0.97
N TYR A 193 9.54 -13.47 -1.71
CA TYR A 193 9.43 -13.55 -3.16
C TYR A 193 10.65 -12.90 -3.80
N ARG A 194 11.62 -13.72 -4.22
CA ARG A 194 12.81 -13.22 -4.92
C ARG A 194 12.43 -12.90 -6.36
N VAL A 195 12.69 -11.66 -6.78
CA VAL A 195 12.42 -11.17 -8.13
C VAL A 195 13.67 -10.53 -8.71
N THR A 196 13.91 -10.67 -10.00
CA THR A 196 15.07 -10.12 -10.71
C THR A 196 14.73 -8.83 -11.48
N GLU A 197 13.45 -8.52 -11.64
CA GLU A 197 12.94 -7.34 -12.34
C GLU A 197 11.84 -6.64 -11.52
N GLY A 198 11.55 -5.39 -11.87
CA GLY A 198 10.41 -4.66 -11.34
C GLY A 198 9.09 -4.98 -12.06
N PHE A 199 7.98 -4.55 -11.46
CA PHE A 199 6.64 -4.65 -12.04
C PHE A 199 6.10 -3.26 -12.36
N SER A 200 5.59 -3.06 -13.58
CA SER A 200 4.97 -1.81 -14.00
C SER A 200 3.52 -2.04 -14.37
N LEU A 201 2.65 -1.24 -13.78
CA LEU A 201 1.23 -1.16 -14.05
C LEU A 201 0.96 0.18 -14.75
N THR A 202 0.21 0.13 -15.84
CA THR A 202 -0.21 1.26 -16.66
C THR A 202 -1.72 1.22 -16.80
N GLY A 203 -2.44 2.06 -16.05
CA GLY A 203 -3.90 2.19 -16.11
C GLY A 203 -4.71 1.08 -15.43
N GLN A 204 -4.09 0.00 -14.93
CA GLN A 204 -4.83 -1.08 -14.27
C GLN A 204 -5.21 -0.76 -12.81
N LYS A 205 -6.24 -1.45 -12.32
CA LYS A 205 -6.78 -1.36 -10.96
C LYS A 205 -6.43 -2.59 -10.13
N VAL A 206 -5.13 -2.79 -9.89
CA VAL A 206 -4.62 -3.95 -9.14
C VAL A 206 -4.11 -3.48 -7.78
N SER A 207 -4.72 -4.00 -6.72
CA SER A 207 -4.24 -3.81 -5.36
C SER A 207 -3.31 -4.93 -4.92
N PHE A 208 -2.35 -4.63 -4.07
CA PHE A 208 -1.34 -5.56 -3.57
C PHE A 208 -1.51 -5.73 -2.05
N LEU A 209 -1.74 -6.96 -1.59
CA LEU A 209 -1.96 -7.27 -0.17
C LEU A 209 -0.98 -8.33 0.32
N GLY A 210 -0.12 -7.98 1.27
CA GLY A 210 0.83 -8.90 1.91
C GLY A 210 0.39 -9.40 3.29
N VAL A 211 0.87 -10.58 3.68
CA VAL A 211 0.78 -11.09 5.06
C VAL A 211 2.15 -11.61 5.47
N LYS A 212 3.00 -10.71 6.00
CA LYS A 212 4.44 -10.96 6.25
C LYS A 212 5.23 -11.32 4.97
N ALA A 213 4.74 -10.87 3.82
CA ALA A 213 5.40 -11.08 2.54
C ALA A 213 6.52 -10.05 2.30
N GLU A 214 7.63 -10.50 1.74
CA GLU A 214 8.71 -9.65 1.22
C GLU A 214 8.84 -9.82 -0.29
N ILE A 215 8.74 -8.72 -1.06
CA ILE A 215 9.23 -8.66 -2.44
C ILE A 215 10.71 -8.27 -2.37
N PHE A 216 11.59 -9.20 -2.70
CA PHE A 216 13.03 -9.04 -2.65
C PHE A 216 13.60 -8.87 -4.05
N LEU A 217 13.96 -7.64 -4.41
CA LEU A 217 14.63 -7.36 -5.69
C LEU A 217 16.09 -7.80 -5.64
N ASP A 218 16.36 -9.01 -6.14
CA ASP A 218 17.70 -9.51 -6.36
C ASP A 218 18.28 -8.99 -7.68
N ASN A 219 18.57 -7.68 -7.69
CA ASN A 219 19.16 -6.99 -8.82
C ASN A 219 20.09 -5.88 -8.31
N THR A 220 21.33 -5.85 -8.78
CA THR A 220 22.35 -4.88 -8.34
C THR A 220 22.28 -3.54 -9.08
N SER A 221 21.40 -3.41 -10.08
CA SER A 221 21.16 -2.19 -10.85
C SER A 221 20.66 -1.02 -9.99
N ASP A 222 21.11 0.19 -10.33
CA ASP A 222 20.61 1.46 -9.80
C ASP A 222 19.48 2.10 -10.65
N THR A 223 18.92 1.39 -11.63
CA THR A 223 17.80 1.91 -12.46
C THR A 223 16.48 1.17 -12.30
N VAL A 224 16.45 0.07 -11.55
CA VAL A 224 15.24 -0.74 -11.38
C VAL A 224 14.40 -0.21 -10.23
N THR A 225 13.15 0.17 -10.51
CA THR A 225 12.11 0.38 -9.50
C THR A 225 11.36 -0.92 -9.24
N VAL A 226 11.00 -1.23 -7.99
CA VAL A 226 10.33 -2.52 -7.66
C VAL A 226 8.87 -2.53 -8.11
N LEU A 227 8.08 -1.52 -7.75
CA LEU A 227 6.68 -1.36 -8.17
C LEU A 227 6.47 0.01 -8.82
N SER A 228 5.93 0.05 -10.04
CA SER A 228 5.55 1.29 -10.75
C SER A 228 4.06 1.30 -11.06
N PHE A 229 3.38 2.40 -10.72
CA PHE A 229 1.96 2.64 -11.03
C PHE A 229 1.83 3.92 -11.87
N LEU A 230 1.41 3.78 -13.13
CA LEU A 230 1.38 4.85 -14.13
C LEU A 230 -0.05 5.03 -14.63
N GLY A 231 -0.67 6.20 -14.42
CA GLY A 231 -2.07 6.41 -14.80
C GLY A 231 -3.08 5.51 -14.08
N CYS A 232 -2.69 4.88 -12.96
CA CYS A 232 -3.50 3.92 -12.22
C CYS A 232 -4.50 4.62 -11.30
N SER A 233 -5.60 3.93 -10.96
CA SER A 233 -6.56 4.45 -9.98
C SER A 233 -7.28 3.37 -9.19
N ASP A 234 -7.86 3.77 -8.06
CA ASP A 234 -8.66 2.90 -7.18
C ASP A 234 -7.90 1.63 -6.73
N PHE A 235 -6.68 1.81 -6.17
CA PHE A 235 -5.80 0.71 -5.74
C PHE A 235 -5.18 0.94 -4.36
N PHE A 236 -4.69 -0.12 -3.73
CA PHE A 236 -3.86 -0.02 -2.52
C PHE A 236 -2.63 -0.93 -2.58
N VAL A 237 -1.61 -0.60 -1.79
CA VAL A 237 -0.49 -1.50 -1.47
C VAL A 237 -0.43 -1.58 0.05
N GLU A 238 -0.64 -2.76 0.62
CA GLU A 238 -0.76 -2.94 2.07
C GLU A 238 0.03 -4.15 2.61
N SER A 239 0.67 -3.97 3.77
CA SER A 239 1.30 -5.04 4.56
C SER A 239 2.38 -5.86 3.82
N LEU A 240 3.11 -5.20 2.91
CA LEU A 240 4.23 -5.74 2.15
C LEU A 240 5.56 -5.17 2.63
N LYS A 241 6.57 -6.03 2.70
CA LYS A 241 7.97 -5.61 2.73
C LYS A 241 8.55 -5.54 1.30
N ILE A 242 9.34 -4.53 1.02
CA ILE A 242 10.06 -4.32 -0.23
C ILE A 242 11.53 -4.07 0.11
N SER A 243 12.43 -4.94 -0.35
CA SER A 243 13.87 -4.78 -0.13
C SER A 243 14.69 -5.21 -1.35
N SER A 244 16.01 -5.07 -1.32
CA SER A 244 16.90 -5.38 -2.45
C SER A 244 18.22 -6.01 -2.01
N SER A 245 18.85 -6.79 -2.89
CA SER A 245 20.24 -7.24 -2.72
C SER A 245 21.27 -6.11 -2.89
N LYS A 246 20.89 -4.99 -3.52
CA LYS A 246 21.74 -3.78 -3.58
C LYS A 246 21.64 -3.01 -2.28
N THR A 247 22.65 -3.11 -1.41
CA THR A 247 22.68 -2.45 -0.08
C THR A 247 23.66 -1.27 0.04
N SER A 248 24.35 -0.91 -1.04
CA SER A 248 25.33 0.19 -1.08
C SER A 248 25.24 0.97 -2.40
N LYS A 249 25.75 2.22 -2.41
CA LYS A 249 25.68 3.14 -3.55
C LYS A 249 24.25 3.26 -4.10
N LEU A 250 23.34 3.73 -3.25
CA LEU A 250 21.91 3.82 -3.50
C LEU A 250 21.47 5.18 -4.06
N HIS A 251 22.40 6.10 -4.37
CA HIS A 251 22.08 7.37 -5.03
C HIS A 251 21.83 7.13 -6.53
N SER A 252 20.58 7.33 -7.00
CA SER A 252 20.23 7.24 -8.42
C SER A 252 18.79 7.68 -8.72
N LYS A 253 18.61 8.43 -9.80
CA LYS A 253 17.34 9.06 -10.22
C LYS A 253 16.21 8.10 -10.65
N GLN A 254 16.37 6.77 -10.52
CA GLN A 254 15.43 5.77 -11.06
C GLN A 254 15.23 4.51 -10.18
N ALA A 255 15.98 4.36 -9.08
CA ALA A 255 15.99 3.12 -8.26
C ALA A 255 15.01 3.16 -7.09
N PHE A 256 13.72 3.37 -7.35
CA PHE A 256 12.72 3.55 -6.29
C PHE A 256 12.20 2.22 -5.70
N GLY A 257 11.59 2.27 -4.52
CA GLY A 257 10.78 1.16 -3.99
C GLY A 257 9.44 1.11 -4.70
N ILE A 258 8.64 2.14 -4.49
CA ILE A 258 7.37 2.37 -5.18
C ILE A 258 7.45 3.71 -5.92
N TYR A 259 7.19 3.67 -7.24
CA TYR A 259 7.02 4.85 -8.07
C TYR A 259 5.56 4.99 -8.51
N ILE A 260 4.99 6.17 -8.37
CA ILE A 260 3.62 6.45 -8.77
C ILE A 260 3.58 7.75 -9.57
N LYS A 261 3.02 7.70 -10.79
CA LYS A 261 2.87 8.86 -11.67
C LYS A 261 1.49 8.94 -12.30
N ASP A 262 0.97 10.15 -12.46
CA ASP A 262 -0.32 10.47 -13.11
C ASP A 262 -1.53 9.67 -12.56
N SER A 263 -1.46 9.23 -11.30
CA SER A 263 -2.38 8.27 -10.70
C SER A 263 -3.23 8.92 -9.60
N GLY A 264 -4.31 8.28 -9.17
CA GLY A 264 -5.10 8.83 -8.06
C GLY A 264 -6.06 7.87 -7.38
N LYS A 265 -6.60 8.27 -6.22
CA LYS A 265 -7.41 7.41 -5.33
C LYS A 265 -6.66 6.15 -4.92
N PHE A 266 -5.57 6.32 -4.15
CA PHE A 266 -4.78 5.19 -3.67
C PHE A 266 -4.33 5.31 -2.21
N ARG A 267 -3.97 4.16 -1.63
CA ARG A 267 -3.42 4.06 -0.27
C ARG A 267 -2.18 3.18 -0.25
N LEU A 268 -1.09 3.68 0.31
CA LEU A 268 0.09 2.89 0.66
C LEU A 268 0.17 2.81 2.18
N SER A 269 0.11 1.61 2.76
CA SER A 269 0.05 1.49 4.23
C SER A 269 0.66 0.24 4.81
N LYS A 270 1.23 0.35 6.02
CA LYS A 270 1.89 -0.76 6.72
C LYS A 270 3.01 -1.42 5.90
N LEU A 271 3.66 -0.64 5.03
CA LEU A 271 4.76 -1.11 4.22
C LEU A 271 6.08 -1.01 4.98
N ASP A 272 6.99 -1.95 4.71
CA ASP A 272 8.38 -1.94 5.16
C ASP A 272 9.24 -1.78 3.89
N ILE A 273 9.90 -0.64 3.67
CA ILE A 273 10.62 -0.38 2.41
C ILE A 273 12.06 0.02 2.68
N SER A 274 13.01 -0.72 2.11
CA SER A 274 14.43 -0.47 2.31
C SER A 274 15.32 -0.70 1.09
N TYR A 275 16.54 -0.17 1.15
CA TYR A 275 17.62 -0.39 0.17
C TYR A 275 17.30 0.08 -1.26
N ARG A 276 16.66 1.24 -1.36
CA ARG A 276 16.35 1.94 -2.62
C ARG A 276 16.91 3.36 -2.60
N THR A 277 16.85 4.09 -3.72
CA THR A 277 17.12 5.53 -3.72
C THR A 277 16.08 6.21 -2.85
N ASP A 278 14.84 6.22 -3.34
CA ASP A 278 13.68 6.68 -2.60
C ASP A 278 12.83 5.45 -2.25
N ALA A 279 12.27 5.41 -1.04
CA ALA A 279 11.31 4.35 -0.73
C ALA A 279 9.99 4.55 -1.50
N ILE A 280 9.43 5.76 -1.46
CA ILE A 280 8.17 6.11 -2.11
C ILE A 280 8.35 7.42 -2.91
N HIS A 281 8.17 7.34 -4.23
CA HIS A 281 8.30 8.46 -5.15
C HIS A 281 6.99 8.71 -5.92
N ILE A 282 6.31 9.81 -5.63
CA ILE A 282 5.00 10.16 -6.16
C ILE A 282 5.07 11.43 -7.00
N HIS A 283 4.41 11.43 -8.16
CA HIS A 283 4.38 12.56 -9.08
C HIS A 283 3.03 12.75 -9.75
N PHE A 284 2.53 13.99 -9.79
CA PHE A 284 1.31 14.36 -10.53
C PHE A 284 0.09 13.52 -10.14
N CYS A 285 -0.09 13.27 -8.83
CA CYS A 285 -1.15 12.42 -8.30
C CYS A 285 -2.24 13.21 -7.56
N ASP A 286 -3.43 12.62 -7.42
CA ASP A 286 -4.57 13.19 -6.70
C ASP A 286 -5.22 12.18 -5.74
N ASN A 287 -5.69 12.66 -4.59
CA ASN A 287 -6.47 11.89 -3.61
C ASN A 287 -5.75 10.61 -3.15
N PHE A 288 -4.74 10.74 -2.27
CA PHE A 288 -4.02 9.58 -1.76
C PHE A 288 -3.56 9.69 -0.31
N THR A 289 -3.32 8.52 0.30
CA THR A 289 -2.91 8.39 1.70
C THR A 289 -1.67 7.50 1.84
N LEU A 290 -0.69 7.96 2.60
CA LEU A 290 0.50 7.19 3.01
C LEU A 290 0.46 7.04 4.54
N GLU A 291 0.10 5.85 5.03
CA GLU A 291 -0.17 5.65 6.46
C GLU A 291 0.56 4.46 7.10
N GLY A 292 1.26 4.71 8.21
CA GLY A 292 1.82 3.64 9.05
C GLY A 292 2.93 2.84 8.37
N ASN A 293 3.58 3.40 7.36
CA ASN A 293 4.72 2.80 6.68
C ASN A 293 6.01 3.01 7.48
N ASP A 294 6.98 2.12 7.28
CA ASP A 294 8.32 2.18 7.85
C ASP A 294 9.33 2.14 6.69
N VAL A 295 10.08 3.22 6.49
CA VAL A 295 10.97 3.36 5.33
C VAL A 295 12.39 3.73 5.76
N TYR A 296 13.37 2.93 5.35
CA TYR A 296 14.70 3.00 5.96
C TYR A 296 15.86 2.43 5.12
N PHE A 297 17.09 2.80 5.46
CA PHE A 297 18.31 2.50 4.69
C PHE A 297 18.22 2.95 3.22
N LEU A 298 18.09 4.26 3.03
CA LEU A 298 17.74 4.88 1.74
C LEU A 298 18.87 5.77 1.21
N GLY A 299 19.01 5.75 -0.12
CA GLY A 299 20.03 6.50 -0.86
C GLY A 299 19.79 7.99 -0.93
N GLU A 300 18.53 8.40 -1.03
CA GLU A 300 18.04 9.78 -1.02
C GLU A 300 16.79 9.85 -0.12
N GLU A 301 15.59 9.98 -0.69
CA GLU A 301 14.40 10.38 0.06
C GLU A 301 13.67 9.24 0.78
N GLY A 302 13.05 9.54 1.93
CA GLY A 302 12.02 8.68 2.51
C GLY A 302 10.77 8.65 1.61
N ILE A 303 10.13 9.81 1.50
CA ILE A 303 8.93 10.01 0.71
C ILE A 303 9.10 11.28 -0.14
N ARG A 304 9.19 11.13 -1.47
CA ARG A 304 9.17 12.26 -2.40
C ARG A 304 7.76 12.42 -2.97
N ILE A 305 7.16 13.60 -2.83
CA ILE A 305 5.88 13.96 -3.47
C ILE A 305 6.12 15.18 -4.37
N GLY A 306 5.65 15.12 -5.61
CA GLY A 306 5.73 16.28 -6.51
C GLY A 306 4.47 16.56 -7.31
N GLY A 307 4.18 17.85 -7.52
CA GLY A 307 3.07 18.35 -8.34
C GLY A 307 1.72 17.68 -8.07
N SER A 308 1.41 17.36 -6.81
CA SER A 308 0.26 16.53 -6.41
C SER A 308 -0.73 17.27 -5.52
N ARG A 309 -1.99 16.80 -5.50
CA ARG A 309 -3.11 17.41 -4.77
C ARG A 309 -3.87 16.43 -3.87
N ASN A 310 -4.52 16.97 -2.83
CA ASN A 310 -5.40 16.26 -1.90
C ASN A 310 -4.74 15.00 -1.31
N TRP A 311 -3.71 15.17 -0.50
CA TRP A 311 -2.90 14.05 -0.03
C TRP A 311 -2.54 14.14 1.45
N ARG A 312 -2.39 12.98 2.08
CA ARG A 312 -2.02 12.86 3.49
C ARG A 312 -0.92 11.83 3.71
N VAL A 313 0.13 12.25 4.40
CA VAL A 313 1.23 11.42 4.89
C VAL A 313 1.15 11.41 6.40
N SER A 314 0.74 10.30 7.02
CA SER A 314 0.56 10.25 8.47
C SER A 314 1.03 8.97 9.15
N ASN A 315 1.49 9.11 10.40
CA ASN A 315 1.89 8.00 11.27
C ASN A 315 3.03 7.13 10.70
N ASN A 316 3.82 7.61 9.73
CA ASN A 316 4.93 6.88 9.14
C ASN A 316 6.21 7.02 9.98
N ARG A 317 7.04 5.98 9.99
CA ARG A 317 8.44 6.02 10.44
C ARG A 317 9.36 6.16 9.22
N ILE A 318 10.31 7.07 9.31
CA ILE A 318 11.25 7.39 8.22
C ILE A 318 12.62 7.56 8.86
N HIS A 319 13.56 6.66 8.59
CA HIS A 319 14.86 6.68 9.28
C HIS A 319 16.04 6.15 8.48
N HIS A 320 17.26 6.52 8.84
CA HIS A 320 18.47 6.03 8.16
C HIS A 320 18.46 6.30 6.65
N HIS A 321 18.01 7.50 6.27
CA HIS A 321 18.01 8.04 4.90
C HIS A 321 19.07 9.14 4.76
N ASN A 322 19.48 9.44 3.53
CA ASN A 322 20.56 10.42 3.24
C ASN A 322 20.05 11.73 2.62
N GLY A 323 18.98 11.64 1.82
CA GLY A 323 18.19 12.77 1.36
C GLY A 323 17.14 13.18 2.39
N ASP A 324 16.07 13.82 1.95
CA ASP A 324 15.03 14.31 2.85
C ASP A 324 14.05 13.21 3.26
N GLY A 325 13.65 13.18 4.53
CA GLY A 325 12.67 12.21 5.02
C GLY A 325 11.32 12.38 4.31
N ILE A 326 10.87 13.63 4.11
CA ILE A 326 9.78 13.95 3.20
C ILE A 326 10.15 15.16 2.33
N LEU A 327 10.26 14.95 1.02
CA LEU A 327 10.58 16.00 0.05
C LEU A 327 9.37 16.39 -0.79
N LEU A 328 9.07 17.69 -0.85
CA LEU A 328 8.05 18.26 -1.73
C LEU A 328 8.70 18.97 -2.93
N LYS A 329 8.49 18.46 -4.15
CA LYS A 329 8.99 19.08 -5.40
C LYS A 329 7.84 19.53 -6.30
N HIS A 330 7.56 20.84 -6.33
CA HIS A 330 6.42 21.38 -7.09
C HIS A 330 6.74 21.73 -8.56
N ALA A 331 8.04 21.83 -8.92
CA ALA A 331 8.46 22.18 -10.28
C ALA A 331 7.98 21.16 -11.34
N GLY A 332 7.53 21.68 -12.49
CA GLY A 332 7.13 20.89 -13.66
C GLY A 332 5.62 20.64 -13.80
N ASN A 333 4.79 20.77 -12.77
CA ASN A 333 3.33 20.75 -12.94
C ASN A 333 2.81 22.15 -13.31
N PRO A 334 2.05 22.34 -14.40
CA PRO A 334 1.32 23.59 -14.64
C PRO A 334 0.31 23.94 -13.52
N GLU A 335 -0.16 22.95 -12.76
CA GLU A 335 -1.22 23.07 -11.73
C GLU A 335 -0.71 23.09 -10.28
N GLY A 336 0.60 23.17 -10.01
CA GLY A 336 1.16 23.31 -8.66
C GLY A 336 0.96 22.13 -7.69
N MET A 337 0.93 22.39 -6.38
CA MET A 337 0.69 21.41 -5.31
C MET A 337 -0.32 21.96 -4.28
N TYR A 338 -1.34 21.19 -3.93
CA TYR A 338 -2.49 21.69 -3.14
C TYR A 338 -2.97 20.71 -2.07
N ASN A 339 -3.42 21.22 -0.92
CA ASN A 339 -4.13 20.47 0.12
C ASN A 339 -3.33 19.25 0.60
N GLY A 340 -2.13 19.52 1.12
CA GLY A 340 -1.20 18.51 1.61
C GLY A 340 -1.17 18.44 3.13
N GLU A 341 -1.17 17.24 3.69
CA GLU A 341 -1.11 17.02 5.13
C GLU A 341 0.04 16.07 5.50
N ILE A 342 0.90 16.50 6.44
CA ILE A 342 2.00 15.72 7.00
C ILE A 342 1.78 15.67 8.52
N ILE A 343 1.22 14.56 9.02
CA ILE A 343 0.64 14.49 10.38
C ILE A 343 1.18 13.31 11.19
N GLY A 344 1.76 13.56 12.36
CA GLY A 344 2.12 12.49 13.31
C GLY A 344 3.21 11.53 12.85
N ASN A 345 4.02 11.89 11.86
CA ASN A 345 5.14 11.07 11.38
C ASN A 345 6.35 11.19 12.33
N PHE A 346 7.21 10.18 12.34
CA PHE A 346 8.47 10.19 13.07
C PHE A 346 9.64 10.05 12.10
N LEU A 347 10.37 11.15 11.89
CA LEU A 347 11.54 11.24 11.02
C LEU A 347 12.78 11.27 11.91
N TYR A 348 13.70 10.30 11.78
CA TYR A 348 14.85 10.22 12.68
C TYR A 348 16.11 9.56 12.11
N ASP A 349 17.25 9.81 12.75
CA ASP A 349 18.55 9.21 12.42
C ASP A 349 18.93 9.37 10.93
N GLY A 350 19.13 10.62 10.50
CA GLY A 350 19.66 10.90 9.17
C GLY A 350 21.11 10.42 9.06
N VAL A 351 21.46 9.79 7.94
CA VAL A 351 22.79 9.19 7.69
C VAL A 351 23.44 9.78 6.44
N ASN A 352 24.71 9.42 6.20
CA ASN A 352 25.48 9.79 5.01
C ASN A 352 26.09 8.56 4.30
N THR A 353 25.64 7.35 4.67
CA THR A 353 26.33 6.07 4.41
C THR A 353 26.07 5.45 3.04
N PHE A 354 25.08 5.95 2.29
CA PHE A 354 24.55 5.26 1.10
C PHE A 354 24.97 5.84 -0.26
N GLY A 355 25.86 6.83 -0.31
CA GLY A 355 26.55 7.24 -1.56
C GLY A 355 26.55 8.75 -1.84
N LEU A 356 25.56 9.49 -1.35
CA LEU A 356 25.68 10.95 -1.25
C LEU A 356 26.62 11.30 -0.10
N THR A 357 27.85 11.69 -0.43
CA THR A 357 28.81 12.24 0.52
C THR A 357 28.50 13.70 0.83
N SER A 358 28.81 14.18 2.03
CA SER A 358 28.57 15.55 2.55
C SER A 358 27.14 15.95 2.93
N THR A 359 26.13 15.11 2.66
CA THR A 359 24.76 15.29 3.16
C THR A 359 24.49 14.37 4.35
N ILE A 360 23.57 14.78 5.22
CA ILE A 360 22.96 13.97 6.27
C ILE A 360 21.45 14.10 6.06
N GLY A 361 20.71 13.02 6.30
CA GLY A 361 19.26 13.00 6.09
C GLY A 361 18.52 14.17 6.75
N GLY A 362 17.62 14.81 5.98
CA GLY A 362 16.81 15.96 6.39
C GLY A 362 15.39 15.58 6.84
N GLY A 363 14.65 16.50 7.44
CA GLY A 363 13.26 16.27 7.84
C GLY A 363 12.27 16.47 6.69
N VAL A 364 11.36 17.45 6.83
CA VAL A 364 10.42 17.84 5.78
C VAL A 364 10.96 19.05 5.03
N THR A 365 10.99 18.99 3.70
CA THR A 365 11.46 20.09 2.84
C THR A 365 10.54 20.38 1.67
N SER A 366 10.67 21.59 1.12
CA SER A 366 10.27 21.89 -0.25
C SER A 366 11.36 22.65 -0.99
N ASN A 367 11.55 22.30 -2.27
CA ASN A 367 12.51 22.93 -3.19
C ASN A 367 11.82 23.33 -4.50
N GLU A 368 12.09 24.54 -5.00
CA GLU A 368 11.69 25.00 -6.34
C GLU A 368 12.85 24.80 -7.34
N GLU A 369 12.83 23.70 -8.10
CA GLU A 369 13.83 23.45 -9.14
C GLU A 369 13.36 23.97 -10.51
N VAL A 370 13.67 25.25 -10.78
CA VAL A 370 13.59 25.96 -12.08
C VAL A 370 12.22 26.58 -12.47
N SER A 371 12.19 27.92 -12.40
CA SER A 371 11.26 28.88 -13.06
C SER A 371 9.76 28.52 -13.13
N GLY A 372 9.04 28.64 -12.02
CA GLY A 372 7.58 28.69 -11.97
C GLY A 372 7.00 30.10 -11.85
N THR A 373 5.78 30.31 -12.34
CA THR A 373 4.92 31.42 -11.85
C THR A 373 4.43 31.09 -10.44
N ALA A 374 4.03 32.11 -9.67
CA ALA A 374 3.64 31.92 -8.27
C ALA A 374 2.41 31.00 -8.05
N GLU A 375 1.70 30.67 -9.13
CA GLU A 375 0.54 29.75 -9.21
C GLU A 375 0.96 28.27 -9.16
N ARG A 376 2.24 27.95 -9.43
CA ARG A 376 2.77 26.58 -9.46
C ARG A 376 3.39 26.14 -8.14
N ASN A 377 3.06 26.85 -7.06
CA ASN A 377 3.67 26.69 -5.75
C ASN A 377 2.96 25.63 -4.91
N ILE A 378 3.38 25.49 -3.65
CA ILE A 378 2.69 24.65 -2.66
C ILE A 378 1.65 25.50 -1.94
N HIS A 379 0.43 25.01 -1.83
CA HIS A 379 -0.72 25.72 -1.26
C HIS A 379 -1.45 24.82 -0.25
N ASN A 380 -1.92 25.41 0.86
CA ASN A 380 -2.73 24.72 1.88
C ASN A 380 -2.00 23.50 2.47
N LEU A 381 -0.77 23.71 2.96
CA LEU A 381 0.07 22.66 3.55
C LEU A 381 -0.05 22.64 5.09
N VAL A 382 -0.39 21.49 5.66
CA VAL A 382 -0.39 21.28 7.13
C VAL A 382 0.74 20.34 7.51
N ILE A 383 1.62 20.77 8.42
CA ILE A 383 2.66 19.94 9.05
C ILE A 383 2.40 19.95 10.56
N SER A 384 1.83 18.88 11.11
CA SER A 384 1.41 18.88 12.52
C SER A 384 1.68 17.60 13.31
N GLY A 385 2.08 17.75 14.57
CA GLY A 385 2.27 16.63 15.50
C GLY A 385 3.43 15.69 15.14
N ASN A 386 4.29 16.03 14.17
CA ASN A 386 5.40 15.18 13.76
C ASN A 386 6.58 15.30 14.74
N THR A 387 7.37 14.24 14.83
CA THR A 387 8.63 14.22 15.59
C THR A 387 9.82 14.14 14.63
N PHE A 388 10.83 14.96 14.89
CA PHE A 388 12.06 15.06 14.10
C PHE A 388 13.26 14.94 15.02
N LYS A 389 14.15 13.96 14.82
CA LYS A 389 15.28 13.70 15.73
C LYS A 389 16.57 13.28 15.01
N ASN A 390 17.73 13.82 15.39
CA ASN A 390 19.02 13.42 14.81
C ASN A 390 19.08 13.64 13.28
N LEU A 391 18.57 14.78 12.80
CA LEU A 391 18.49 15.12 11.37
C LEU A 391 19.36 16.32 11.01
N ARG A 392 19.57 16.58 9.72
CA ARG A 392 20.23 17.81 9.26
C ARG A 392 19.40 19.06 9.55
N TYR A 393 18.07 18.98 9.43
CA TYR A 393 17.10 20.01 9.79
C TYR A 393 15.74 19.38 10.05
N GLY A 394 14.87 20.07 10.79
CA GLY A 394 13.49 19.62 11.03
C GLY A 394 12.56 19.93 9.85
N ILE A 395 12.20 21.21 9.68
CA ILE A 395 11.28 21.66 8.62
C ILE A 395 11.94 22.80 7.84
N GLY A 396 12.04 22.67 6.51
CA GLY A 396 12.64 23.69 5.64
C GLY A 396 11.81 23.94 4.38
N LEU A 397 10.93 24.95 4.40
CA LEU A 397 10.00 25.19 3.30
C LEU A 397 10.43 26.37 2.43
N SER A 398 10.45 26.16 1.12
CA SER A 398 10.40 27.21 0.10
C SER A 398 9.04 27.25 -0.62
N SER A 399 8.78 28.34 -1.34
CA SER A 399 7.75 28.43 -2.39
C SER A 399 6.38 27.87 -2.00
N VAL A 400 5.92 28.25 -0.80
CA VAL A 400 4.67 27.78 -0.17
C VAL A 400 3.79 28.96 0.28
N THR A 401 2.46 28.82 0.21
CA THR A 401 1.50 29.72 0.88
C THR A 401 0.43 28.98 1.66
N ASN A 402 -0.17 29.69 2.60
CA ASN A 402 -1.30 29.24 3.41
C ASN A 402 -0.98 27.94 4.15
N PHE A 403 0.15 27.91 4.85
CA PHE A 403 0.63 26.73 5.56
C PHE A 403 0.42 26.84 7.08
N THR A 404 0.29 25.69 7.74
CA THR A 404 0.24 25.58 9.20
C THR A 404 1.27 24.58 9.69
N ILE A 405 2.25 25.05 10.46
CA ILE A 405 3.24 24.22 11.15
C ILE A 405 2.92 24.26 12.65
N SER A 406 2.38 23.18 13.22
CA SER A 406 1.94 23.20 14.63
C SER A 406 2.10 21.91 15.43
N GLY A 407 2.47 22.00 16.71
CA GLY A 407 2.58 20.84 17.59
C GLY A 407 3.72 19.87 17.26
N ASN A 408 4.67 20.25 16.40
CA ASN A 408 5.80 19.39 16.03
C ASN A 408 6.89 19.45 17.11
N THR A 409 7.57 18.32 17.33
CA THR A 409 8.73 18.21 18.23
C THR A 409 10.00 18.02 17.39
N ILE A 410 10.96 18.92 17.52
CA ILE A 410 12.19 18.94 16.72
C ILE A 410 13.38 19.00 17.67
N GLN A 411 14.21 17.95 17.66
CA GLN A 411 15.31 17.79 18.61
C GLN A 411 16.58 17.35 17.89
N HIS A 412 17.75 17.77 18.36
CA HIS A 412 19.06 17.29 17.90
C HIS A 412 19.24 17.46 16.37
N VAL A 413 19.02 18.67 15.85
CA VAL A 413 19.12 18.96 14.41
C VAL A 413 20.30 19.86 14.06
N LYS A 414 21.00 19.57 12.96
CA LYS A 414 22.33 20.17 12.69
C LYS A 414 22.36 21.58 12.11
N MET A 415 21.30 22.04 11.43
CA MET A 415 21.28 23.34 10.75
C MET A 415 20.11 24.24 11.13
N ALA A 416 18.89 23.69 11.24
CA ALA A 416 17.70 24.48 11.57
C ALA A 416 16.57 23.61 12.13
N GLY A 417 15.86 24.12 13.12
CA GLY A 417 14.59 23.54 13.59
C GLY A 417 13.48 23.72 12.55
N ILE A 418 13.03 24.97 12.38
CA ILE A 418 12.09 25.40 11.34
C ILE A 418 12.73 26.55 10.58
N ARG A 419 12.81 26.47 9.25
CA ARG A 419 13.28 27.56 8.36
C ARG A 419 12.31 27.77 7.20
N MET A 420 12.18 29.03 6.79
CA MET A 420 11.61 29.39 5.48
C MET A 420 12.80 29.71 4.56
N ASP A 421 12.95 28.98 3.47
CA ASP A 421 14.04 29.18 2.51
C ASP A 421 13.62 30.24 1.48
N ASN A 422 14.36 31.35 1.48
CA ASN A 422 14.19 32.49 0.57
C ASN A 422 15.41 32.67 -0.36
N SER A 423 16.27 31.66 -0.46
CA SER A 423 17.38 31.67 -1.42
C SER A 423 16.83 31.71 -2.85
N SER A 424 17.51 32.42 -3.76
CA SER A 424 17.11 32.45 -5.17
C SER A 424 17.31 31.11 -5.90
N VAL A 425 17.90 30.12 -5.24
CA VAL A 425 18.07 28.76 -5.75
C VAL A 425 16.81 27.93 -5.46
N ASN A 426 16.35 27.92 -4.20
CA ASN A 426 15.20 27.10 -3.78
C ASN A 426 13.86 27.87 -3.79
N ASN A 427 13.89 29.19 -3.91
CA ASN A 427 12.73 30.11 -3.94
C ASN A 427 12.99 31.28 -4.93
N PRO A 428 13.24 31.02 -6.23
CA PRO A 428 13.42 32.07 -7.23
C PRO A 428 12.18 32.98 -7.36
N SER A 429 10.99 32.46 -7.08
CA SER A 429 9.72 33.21 -7.12
C SER A 429 9.51 34.17 -5.93
N ARG A 430 10.33 34.09 -4.87
CA ARG A 430 10.30 34.94 -3.66
C ARG A 430 8.91 35.06 -3.02
N ASN A 431 8.22 33.93 -2.89
CA ASN A 431 6.83 33.90 -2.43
C ASN A 431 6.69 34.44 -0.98
N PRO A 432 5.79 35.40 -0.69
CA PRO A 432 5.64 36.02 0.63
C PRO A 432 5.00 35.14 1.71
N GLY A 433 4.63 33.89 1.44
CA GLY A 433 4.17 32.93 2.45
C GLY A 433 2.67 32.93 2.76
N GLY A 434 1.90 33.94 2.33
CA GLY A 434 0.43 33.95 2.44
C GLY A 434 -0.12 33.96 3.88
N GLU A 435 -1.34 33.46 4.07
CA GLU A 435 -1.99 33.37 5.40
C GLU A 435 -1.49 32.14 6.17
N SER A 436 -0.31 32.27 6.79
CA SER A 436 0.39 31.12 7.38
C SER A 436 0.63 31.23 8.88
N SER A 437 0.73 30.08 9.54
CA SER A 437 0.92 29.99 11.00
C SER A 437 2.01 29.00 11.40
N ILE A 438 2.80 29.38 12.42
CA ILE A 438 3.80 28.52 13.07
C ILE A 438 3.56 28.63 14.57
N THR A 439 2.98 27.61 15.20
CA THR A 439 2.47 27.70 16.59
C THR A 439 2.68 26.42 17.39
N GLY A 440 3.07 26.54 18.67
CA GLY A 440 3.15 25.39 19.59
C GLY A 440 4.12 24.28 19.16
N ASN A 441 5.19 24.61 18.43
CA ASN A 441 6.25 23.64 18.10
C ASN A 441 7.35 23.70 19.15
N THR A 442 7.88 22.55 19.56
CA THR A 442 9.05 22.42 20.42
C THR A 442 10.29 22.28 19.55
N VAL A 443 11.30 23.12 19.78
CA VAL A 443 12.57 23.11 19.03
C VAL A 443 13.73 23.18 20.02
N GLU A 444 14.50 22.11 20.09
CA GLU A 444 15.58 21.88 21.07
C GLU A 444 16.84 21.35 20.36
N ASP A 445 18.01 21.58 20.97
CA ASP A 445 19.30 21.05 20.51
C ASP A 445 19.60 21.27 19.02
N VAL A 446 19.29 22.47 18.53
CA VAL A 446 19.76 22.95 17.22
C VAL A 446 21.23 23.32 17.35
N THR A 447 22.13 22.41 17.00
CA THR A 447 23.57 22.68 17.04
C THR A 447 23.92 23.74 16.00
N ALA A 448 24.75 24.72 16.33
CA ALA A 448 25.35 25.59 15.32
C ALA A 448 26.21 24.73 14.40
N GLY A 449 25.79 24.57 13.15
CA GLY A 449 26.47 23.68 12.20
C GLY A 449 27.90 24.11 11.89
N GLU A 450 28.75 23.15 11.54
CA GLU A 450 30.01 23.44 10.88
C GLU A 450 29.72 24.16 9.54
N GLY A 451 30.04 25.46 9.48
CA GLY A 451 29.68 26.32 8.35
C GLY A 451 29.56 27.77 8.79
N GLU A 452 30.63 28.53 8.65
CA GLU A 452 30.68 29.94 9.00
C GLU A 452 29.70 30.83 8.18
N GLN A 453 29.26 31.91 8.84
CA GLN A 453 28.80 33.21 8.32
C GLN A 453 27.32 33.46 7.93
N GLN A 454 26.75 34.32 8.79
CA GLN A 454 26.08 35.60 8.47
C GLN A 454 24.58 35.62 8.12
N LEU A 455 23.80 35.82 9.19
CA LEU A 455 22.61 36.65 9.19
C LEU A 455 22.96 38.12 8.85
N ARG A 456 23.18 38.44 7.56
CA ARG A 456 23.14 39.84 7.09
C ARG A 456 21.68 40.27 6.97
N LEU A 457 21.14 40.85 8.04
CA LEU A 457 19.99 41.74 7.92
C LEU A 457 20.37 42.91 6.97
N PRO A 458 19.49 43.31 6.03
CA PRO A 458 19.80 44.41 5.11
C PRO A 458 20.14 45.69 5.87
N GLN A 459 21.25 46.34 5.51
CA GLN A 459 21.61 47.64 6.08
C GLN A 459 20.58 48.71 5.68
N TYR A 460 19.66 49.02 6.59
CA TYR A 460 18.82 50.21 6.46
C TYR A 460 19.71 51.43 6.71
N ARG A 461 20.09 52.15 5.64
CA ARG A 461 20.71 53.48 5.76
C ARG A 461 19.64 54.49 6.23
N GLY A 462 19.50 54.61 7.54
CA GLY A 462 18.71 55.66 8.18
C GLY A 462 19.51 56.31 9.30
N LYS A 463 19.87 57.60 9.14
CA LYS A 463 20.21 58.43 10.30
C LYS A 463 18.93 58.63 11.10
N ASP A 464 18.95 58.40 12.41
CA ASP A 464 18.73 59.45 13.42
C ASP A 464 18.44 58.91 14.84
N SER A 465 19.07 59.59 15.80
CA SER A 465 18.71 59.79 17.22
C SER A 465 17.94 58.72 18.03
N LEU A 466 18.54 58.38 19.17
CA LEU A 466 17.85 57.92 20.39
C LEU A 466 16.60 58.78 20.71
N ARG A 467 15.43 58.16 20.97
CA ARG A 467 14.35 58.81 21.72
C ARG A 467 13.52 57.87 22.61
N THR A 468 13.83 57.99 23.89
CA THR A 468 13.18 57.51 25.12
C THR A 468 11.66 57.26 25.13
N GLY A 469 11.27 56.10 25.68
CA GLY A 469 10.16 55.93 26.63
C GLY A 469 8.72 55.93 26.10
N ARG A 470 8.31 56.94 25.33
CA ARG A 470 6.88 57.18 25.00
C ARG A 470 6.28 56.16 24.03
N ASP A 471 7.08 55.51 23.19
CA ASP A 471 6.57 54.50 22.25
C ASP A 471 6.29 53.14 22.90
N ALA A 472 6.99 52.79 23.98
CA ALA A 472 6.71 51.57 24.74
C ALA A 472 5.31 51.61 25.38
N GLU A 473 4.86 52.80 25.82
CA GLU A 473 3.54 53.01 26.40
C GLU A 473 2.43 52.98 25.32
N ARG A 474 2.66 53.62 24.17
CA ARG A 474 1.76 53.52 22.99
C ARG A 474 1.61 52.07 22.51
N GLN A 475 2.69 51.29 22.48
CA GLN A 475 2.62 49.86 22.11
C GLN A 475 1.84 49.02 23.14
N ARG A 476 2.01 49.29 24.45
CA ARG A 476 1.24 48.64 25.51
C ARG A 476 -0.25 48.96 25.41
N GLU A 477 -0.60 50.22 25.16
CA GLU A 477 -2.00 50.62 24.98
C GLU A 477 -2.61 50.04 23.70
N THR A 478 -1.85 49.99 22.60
CA THR A 478 -2.27 49.35 21.34
C THR A 478 -2.55 47.86 21.54
N LYS A 479 -1.67 47.12 22.26
CA LYS A 479 -1.91 45.71 22.63
C LYS A 479 -3.17 45.55 23.49
N ARG A 480 -3.41 46.42 24.49
CA ARG A 480 -4.64 46.40 25.31
C ARG A 480 -5.90 46.64 24.47
N ARG A 481 -5.87 47.59 23.52
CA ARG A 481 -6.98 47.85 22.59
C ARG A 481 -7.24 46.68 21.64
N LEU A 482 -6.20 45.98 21.17
CA LEU A 482 -6.33 44.78 20.34
C LEU A 482 -6.99 43.62 21.12
N TYR A 483 -6.51 43.35 22.33
CA TYR A 483 -7.05 42.30 23.20
C TYR A 483 -8.52 42.56 23.57
N ALA A 484 -8.87 43.83 23.88
CA ALA A 484 -10.25 44.23 24.11
C ALA A 484 -11.16 44.07 22.86
N ARG A 485 -10.63 44.22 21.64
CA ARG A 485 -11.35 43.92 20.39
C ARG A 485 -11.58 42.42 20.23
N GLN A 486 -10.57 41.58 20.48
CA GLN A 486 -10.69 40.12 20.42
C GLN A 486 -11.72 39.59 21.43
N LEU A 487 -11.69 40.06 22.68
CA LEU A 487 -12.67 39.68 23.72
C LEU A 487 -14.11 40.03 23.31
N ARG A 488 -14.33 41.24 22.75
CA ARG A 488 -15.64 41.66 22.22
C ARG A 488 -16.07 40.88 20.97
N SER A 489 -15.13 40.29 20.22
CA SER A 489 -15.44 39.40 19.10
C SER A 489 -15.91 38.03 19.62
N ALA A 490 -15.15 37.43 20.55
CA ALA A 490 -15.49 36.16 21.18
C ALA A 490 -16.85 36.21 21.91
N LEU A 491 -17.15 37.30 22.62
CA LEU A 491 -18.46 37.50 23.27
C LEU A 491 -19.61 37.65 22.28
N ARG A 492 -19.39 38.25 21.10
CA ARG A 492 -20.39 38.32 20.02
C ARG A 492 -20.62 36.96 19.36
N TYR A 493 -19.56 36.19 19.11
CA TYR A 493 -19.64 34.82 18.60
C TYR A 493 -20.37 33.88 19.58
N ARG A 494 -20.10 33.99 20.89
CA ARG A 494 -20.81 33.20 21.91
C ARG A 494 -22.31 33.55 21.94
N ARG A 495 -22.66 34.84 21.86
CA ARG A 495 -24.08 35.29 21.77
C ARG A 495 -24.78 34.87 20.47
N SER A 496 -24.09 34.83 19.33
CA SER A 496 -24.70 34.37 18.07
C SER A 496 -24.91 32.85 18.07
N ARG A 497 -23.98 32.07 18.64
CA ARG A 497 -24.15 30.62 18.82
C ARG A 497 -25.31 30.29 19.77
N SER A 498 -25.45 31.00 20.89
CA SER A 498 -26.62 30.87 21.79
C SER A 498 -27.94 31.16 21.08
N ARG A 499 -28.00 32.18 20.21
CA ARG A 499 -29.22 32.50 19.45
C ARG A 499 -29.59 31.46 18.39
N ARG A 500 -28.64 30.71 17.84
CA ARG A 500 -28.94 29.57 16.94
C ARG A 500 -29.51 28.39 17.71
N LEU A 501 -28.88 28.00 18.83
CA LEU A 501 -29.41 26.92 19.68
C LEU A 501 -30.84 27.19 20.20
N PHE A 502 -31.25 28.45 20.41
CA PHE A 502 -32.63 28.80 20.75
C PHE A 502 -33.59 28.88 19.54
N ALA A 503 -33.09 28.91 18.31
CA ALA A 503 -33.89 28.83 17.10
C ALA A 503 -34.14 27.37 16.69
N ASP A 504 -33.13 26.51 16.80
CA ASP A 504 -33.21 25.09 16.44
C ASP A 504 -34.19 24.31 17.34
N VAL A 505 -34.39 24.76 18.59
CA VAL A 505 -35.36 24.15 19.53
C VAL A 505 -36.82 24.53 19.22
N ARG A 506 -37.08 25.60 18.45
CA ARG A 506 -38.45 25.98 18.02
C ARG A 506 -38.93 25.33 16.71
N TYR A 507 -38.13 24.43 16.14
CA TYR A 507 -38.49 23.63 14.97
C TYR A 507 -38.75 22.14 15.33
N MET A 508 -38.88 21.83 16.62
CA MET A 508 -39.06 20.48 17.18
C MET A 508 -40.21 20.43 18.22
N GLU A 509 -41.22 21.30 18.07
CA GLU A 509 -42.55 21.22 18.70
C GLU A 509 -43.63 21.35 17.61
#